data_AF-A0A7Y5RVV1-F1
#
_entry.id   AF-A0A7Y5RVV1-F1
#
_cell.length_a   1.000
_cell.length_b   1.000
_cell.length_c   1.000
_cell.angle_alpha   90.00
_cell.angle_beta   90.00
_cell.angle_gamma   90.00
#
_symmetry.space_group_name_H-M   'P 1'
#
loop_
_entity.id
_entity.type
_entity.pdbx_description
1 polymer ?
#
loop_
_entity_poly.entity_id
_entity_poly.type
_entity_poly.pdbx_seq_one_letter_code
_entity_poly.pdbx_strand_id
1 'polypeptide(L)'
;MGGRVVSGDRLDPVATNDAPASAEREALMIDALSRARALAEREADLFRFAELAAQGPVARALTDSSRADECLIRDRRTLPYVALPDSFDTYLAGLSYNRRGLIRRKERLAIQRHELKWRTNDEGVSIEAAIEAFMGLHGQRWRLAGQAGNFTNAAFATFIRRFTRITLKRGWLRLHRLCDGDRTLAAMLVFHRGRRAYYYQSGWDPAIAELSPGSLCLARAIRTAIDERLSVLDLLRGDEPYKRHWATGCDETLTALEAIGMRGRARLTVFSAKERFKRGLCRVAGDDAWSRLRSWMPTW
;
A
#
# COMPACT_ATOMS: atom_id res chain seq x y z
N MET A 1 -5.12 -21.65 13.96
CA MET A 1 -5.56 -21.13 12.62
C MET A 1 -4.52 -20.25 11.91
N GLY A 2 -3.72 -20.83 11.01
CA GLY A 2 -2.83 -20.11 10.10
C GLY A 2 -3.50 -19.82 8.76
N GLY A 3 -4.50 -18.94 8.74
CA GLY A 3 -5.00 -18.42 7.47
C GLY A 3 -3.91 -17.58 6.83
N ARG A 4 -3.53 -17.88 5.58
CA ARG A 4 -2.71 -16.95 4.77
C ARG A 4 -3.37 -15.58 4.90
N VAL A 5 -2.70 -14.65 5.57
CA VAL A 5 -3.12 -13.26 5.60
C VAL A 5 -2.82 -12.73 4.21
N VAL A 6 -3.79 -12.87 3.30
CA VAL A 6 -3.82 -12.10 2.06
C VAL A 6 -4.18 -10.68 2.50
N SER A 7 -3.18 -9.88 2.83
CA SER A 7 -3.39 -8.45 3.03
C SER A 7 -3.29 -7.78 1.67
N GLY A 8 -4.34 -7.11 1.22
CA GLY A 8 -4.36 -6.32 0.00
C GLY A 8 -3.52 -5.06 0.15
N ASP A 9 -2.88 -4.60 -0.92
CA ASP A 9 -2.12 -3.34 -0.91
C ASP A 9 -3.05 -2.11 -1.03
N ARG A 10 -4.29 -2.19 -0.52
CA ARG A 10 -5.35 -1.18 -0.75
C ARG A 10 -5.48 -0.81 -2.24
N LEU A 11 -5.33 -1.81 -3.12
CA LEU A 11 -5.52 -1.65 -4.58
C LEU A 11 -6.96 -1.96 -5.01
N ASP A 12 -7.80 -2.40 -4.09
CA ASP A 12 -9.24 -2.63 -4.26
C ASP A 12 -9.93 -1.42 -4.91
N PRO A 13 -9.61 -0.15 -4.55
CA PRO A 13 -10.13 1.03 -5.26
C PRO A 13 -9.76 1.08 -6.75
N VAL A 14 -8.58 0.57 -7.13
CA VAL A 14 -8.18 0.42 -8.55
C VAL A 14 -9.03 -0.64 -9.27
N ALA A 15 -9.56 -1.62 -8.54
CA ALA A 15 -10.40 -2.68 -9.07
C ALA A 15 -11.91 -2.33 -9.12
N THR A 16 -12.36 -1.27 -8.43
CA THR A 16 -13.79 -0.87 -8.41
C THR A 16 -14.19 0.06 -9.56
N ASN A 17 -15.44 -0.06 -10.03
CA ASN A 17 -16.06 0.90 -10.96
C ASN A 17 -16.34 2.23 -10.24
N ASP A 18 -15.95 3.36 -10.85
CA ASP A 18 -15.81 4.74 -10.33
C ASP A 18 -17.00 5.37 -9.61
N ALA A 19 -18.11 4.67 -9.43
CA ALA A 19 -19.22 5.32 -8.79
C ALA A 19 -18.83 5.65 -7.33
N PRO A 20 -18.95 6.92 -6.93
CA PRO A 20 -18.63 7.33 -5.57
C PRO A 20 -19.43 6.49 -4.59
N ALA A 21 -18.91 6.31 -3.37
CA ALA A 21 -19.74 5.87 -2.27
C ALA A 21 -20.82 6.94 -2.07
N SER A 22 -22.00 6.73 -2.67
CA SER A 22 -23.20 7.48 -2.32
C SER A 22 -23.67 6.98 -0.96
N ALA A 23 -24.35 7.82 -0.19
CA ALA A 23 -25.01 7.39 1.05
C ALA A 23 -25.91 6.15 0.83
N GLU A 24 -26.49 6.03 -0.37
CA GLU A 24 -27.24 4.86 -0.82
C GLU A 24 -26.40 3.59 -0.92
N ARG A 25 -25.17 3.66 -1.45
CA ARG A 25 -24.24 2.51 -1.46
C ARG A 25 -23.78 2.12 -0.07
N GLU A 26 -23.55 3.11 0.80
CA GLU A 26 -23.20 2.85 2.20
C GLU A 26 -24.36 2.13 2.90
N ALA A 27 -25.60 2.61 2.71
CA ALA A 27 -26.80 1.97 3.24
C ALA A 27 -26.98 0.54 2.70
N LEU A 28 -26.82 0.33 1.38
CA LEU A 28 -26.87 -1.00 0.76
C LEU A 28 -25.80 -1.94 1.31
N MET A 29 -24.59 -1.44 1.55
CA MET A 29 -23.52 -2.24 2.14
C MET A 29 -23.84 -2.64 3.58
N ILE A 30 -24.31 -1.71 4.41
CA ILE A 30 -24.71 -1.97 5.80
C ILE A 30 -25.87 -2.98 5.87
N ASP A 31 -26.85 -2.83 4.98
CA ASP A 31 -27.99 -3.73 4.85
C ASP A 31 -27.57 -5.14 4.36
N ALA A 32 -26.68 -5.21 3.37
CA ALA A 32 -26.09 -6.49 2.94
C ALA A 32 -25.29 -7.18 4.05
N LEU A 33 -24.53 -6.42 4.84
CA LEU A 33 -23.82 -6.94 6.02
C LEU A 33 -24.80 -7.49 7.05
N SER A 34 -25.90 -6.78 7.32
CA SER A 34 -26.94 -7.21 8.25
C SER A 34 -27.60 -8.51 7.80
N ARG A 35 -27.92 -8.66 6.51
CA ARG A 35 -28.42 -9.93 5.95
C ARG A 35 -27.39 -11.05 6.04
N ALA A 36 -26.13 -10.77 5.71
CA ALA A 36 -25.07 -11.76 5.80
C ALA A 36 -24.89 -12.29 7.22
N ARG A 37 -25.04 -11.43 8.24
CA ARG A 37 -25.06 -11.84 9.66
C ARG A 37 -26.18 -12.82 9.96
N ALA A 38 -27.40 -12.49 9.58
CA ALA A 38 -28.57 -13.35 9.83
C ALA A 38 -28.40 -14.75 9.20
N LEU A 39 -27.81 -14.82 8.00
CA LEU A 39 -27.56 -16.09 7.31
C LEU A 39 -26.41 -16.89 7.95
N ALA A 40 -25.38 -16.19 8.45
CA ALA A 40 -24.16 -16.82 8.96
C ALA A 40 -24.25 -17.28 10.42
N GLU A 41 -25.31 -16.94 11.17
CA GLU A 41 -25.48 -17.31 12.58
C GLU A 41 -25.34 -18.82 12.87
N ARG A 42 -25.59 -19.66 11.87
CA ARG A 42 -25.45 -21.12 11.99
C ARG A 42 -24.14 -21.69 11.46
N GLU A 43 -23.37 -20.91 10.70
CA GLU A 43 -22.21 -21.40 9.93
C GLU A 43 -20.88 -20.76 10.35
N ALA A 44 -20.91 -19.60 11.00
CA ALA A 44 -19.72 -18.87 11.39
C ALA A 44 -19.80 -18.35 12.83
N ASP A 45 -18.66 -18.41 13.53
CA ASP A 45 -18.52 -17.78 14.86
C ASP A 45 -18.12 -16.30 14.74
N LEU A 46 -17.34 -15.95 13.71
CA LEU A 46 -16.73 -14.63 13.57
C LEU A 46 -16.76 -14.17 12.11
N PHE A 47 -17.08 -12.90 11.88
CA PHE A 47 -16.72 -12.22 10.65
C PHE A 47 -15.39 -11.48 10.79
N ARG A 48 -14.59 -11.54 9.72
CA ARG A 48 -13.34 -10.78 9.62
C ARG A 48 -13.45 -9.77 8.48
N PHE A 49 -13.48 -8.51 8.84
CA PHE A 49 -13.38 -7.39 7.92
C PHE A 49 -11.95 -6.87 7.93
N ALA A 50 -11.15 -7.26 6.95
CA ALA A 50 -9.75 -6.86 6.86
C ALA A 50 -9.58 -5.54 6.09
N GLU A 51 -8.62 -4.73 6.52
CA GLU A 51 -8.15 -3.50 5.83
C GLU A 51 -9.26 -2.47 5.55
N LEU A 52 -10.25 -2.39 6.44
CA LEU A 52 -11.26 -1.34 6.41
C LEU A 52 -10.61 0.03 6.60
N ALA A 53 -11.00 1.02 5.80
CA ALA A 53 -10.65 2.41 6.09
C ALA A 53 -11.16 2.78 7.48
N ALA A 54 -10.26 3.18 8.39
CA ALA A 54 -10.59 3.35 9.80
C ALA A 54 -11.65 4.44 10.04
N GLN A 55 -11.71 5.43 9.16
CA GLN A 55 -12.72 6.50 9.16
C GLN A 55 -13.87 6.25 8.17
N GLY A 56 -13.92 5.06 7.57
CA GLY A 56 -14.94 4.69 6.60
C GLY A 56 -16.26 4.27 7.26
N PRO A 57 -17.36 4.26 6.48
CA PRO A 57 -18.71 3.99 6.98
C PRO A 57 -18.85 2.60 7.61
N VAL A 58 -18.24 1.57 7.00
CA VAL A 58 -18.27 0.20 7.54
C VAL A 58 -17.51 0.09 8.86
N ALA A 59 -16.34 0.73 8.97
CA ALA A 59 -15.59 0.73 10.22
C ALA A 59 -16.38 1.43 11.34
N ARG A 60 -16.98 2.59 11.05
CA ARG A 60 -17.84 3.32 12.00
C ARG A 60 -19.06 2.50 12.42
N ALA A 61 -19.77 1.89 11.46
CA ALA A 61 -20.92 1.04 11.76
C ALA A 61 -20.55 -0.15 12.69
N LEU A 62 -19.34 -0.70 12.54
CA LEU A 62 -18.82 -1.78 13.37
C LEU A 62 -18.27 -1.31 14.73
N THR A 63 -17.84 -0.06 14.87
CA THR A 63 -17.27 0.46 16.12
C THR A 63 -18.30 1.16 16.99
N ASP A 64 -19.21 1.92 16.39
CA ASP A 64 -20.10 2.84 17.10
C ASP A 64 -21.28 2.10 17.75
N SER A 65 -21.64 0.94 17.19
CA SER A 65 -22.81 0.16 17.62
C SER A 65 -22.48 -1.14 18.36
N SER A 66 -21.20 -1.48 18.51
CA SER A 66 -20.78 -2.78 19.06
C SER A 66 -20.16 -2.67 20.45
N ARG A 67 -20.54 -3.60 21.33
CA ARG A 67 -19.85 -3.79 22.60
C ARG A 67 -18.46 -4.39 22.39
N ALA A 68 -17.58 -4.26 23.37
CA ALA A 68 -16.20 -4.80 23.31
C ALA A 68 -16.13 -6.33 23.20
N ASP A 69 -17.18 -7.05 23.57
CA ASP A 69 -17.36 -8.50 23.39
C ASP A 69 -18.04 -8.88 22.06
N GLU A 70 -18.47 -7.89 21.28
CA GLU A 70 -19.11 -8.06 19.98
C GLU A 70 -18.20 -7.67 18.81
N CYS A 71 -17.29 -6.72 19.01
CA CYS A 71 -16.34 -6.29 17.99
C CYS A 71 -14.94 -6.07 18.57
N LEU A 72 -13.92 -6.66 17.93
CA LEU A 72 -12.52 -6.46 18.25
C LEU A 72 -11.78 -5.84 17.08
N ILE A 73 -11.27 -4.63 17.29
CA ILE A 73 -10.40 -3.93 16.35
C ILE A 73 -8.94 -4.34 16.57
N ARG A 74 -8.23 -4.65 15.47
CA ARG A 74 -6.81 -5.02 15.46
C ARG A 74 -6.14 -4.61 14.16
N ASP A 75 -4.84 -4.86 14.08
CA ASP A 75 -4.02 -4.68 12.88
C ASP A 75 -4.20 -3.29 12.24
N ARG A 76 -4.19 -2.24 13.08
CA ARG A 76 -4.17 -0.85 12.58
C ARG A 76 -2.91 -0.64 11.76
N ARG A 77 -3.07 -0.11 10.54
CA ARG A 77 -1.98 0.13 9.59
C ARG A 77 -2.06 1.55 9.08
N THR A 78 -0.90 2.19 9.02
CA THR A 78 -0.73 3.52 8.45
C THR A 78 -0.60 3.45 6.93
N LEU A 79 -1.21 4.43 6.28
CA LEU A 79 -1.27 4.62 4.84
C LEU A 79 -0.85 6.06 4.53
N PRO A 80 0.46 6.35 4.58
CA PRO A 80 0.96 7.68 4.30
C PRO A 80 0.64 8.10 2.86
N TYR A 81 0.31 9.37 2.68
CA TYR A 81 0.01 9.93 1.37
C TYR A 81 0.57 11.35 1.21
N VAL A 82 0.68 11.77 -0.04
CA VAL A 82 1.04 13.13 -0.45
C VAL A 82 -0.22 13.80 -0.99
N ALA A 83 -0.69 14.84 -0.31
CA ALA A 83 -1.71 15.74 -0.83
C ALA A 83 -1.06 16.57 -1.95
N LEU A 84 -1.66 16.52 -3.14
CA LEU A 84 -1.13 17.14 -4.34
C LEU A 84 -1.74 18.54 -4.49
N PRO A 85 -0.93 19.60 -4.40
CA PRO A 85 -1.38 20.96 -4.69
C PRO A 85 -1.47 21.20 -6.21
N ASP A 86 -1.86 22.40 -6.60
CA ASP A 86 -2.05 22.76 -8.01
C ASP A 86 -0.74 22.86 -8.83
N SER A 87 0.41 22.92 -8.16
CA SER A 87 1.70 22.99 -8.85
C SER A 87 2.82 22.23 -8.11
N PHE A 88 3.77 21.70 -8.87
CA PHE A 88 4.92 21.01 -8.29
C PHE A 88 5.81 21.96 -7.46
N ASP A 89 5.88 23.23 -7.81
CA ASP A 89 6.64 24.23 -7.04
C ASP A 89 5.99 24.50 -5.67
N THR A 90 4.66 24.56 -5.60
CA THR A 90 3.92 24.63 -4.33
C THR A 90 4.21 23.41 -3.47
N TYR A 91 4.23 22.21 -4.08
CA TYR A 91 4.59 20.99 -3.37
C TYR A 91 6.03 21.04 -2.82
N LEU A 92 7.00 21.39 -3.66
CA LEU A 92 8.40 21.55 -3.25
C LEU A 92 8.57 22.60 -2.14
N ALA A 93 7.76 23.66 -2.16
CA ALA A 93 7.74 24.70 -1.15
C ALA A 93 7.32 24.19 0.23
N GLY A 94 6.46 23.16 0.29
CA GLY A 94 6.06 22.48 1.52
C GLY A 94 7.11 21.51 2.08
N LEU A 95 8.11 21.12 1.29
CA LEU A 95 9.19 20.25 1.76
C LEU A 95 10.25 21.04 2.54
N SER A 96 10.92 20.35 3.47
CA SER A 96 12.05 20.92 4.22
C SER A 96 13.16 21.40 3.28
N TYR A 97 13.90 22.43 3.71
CA TYR A 97 15.00 23.02 2.94
C TYR A 97 15.99 21.96 2.43
N ASN A 98 16.43 21.06 3.31
CA ASN A 98 17.37 19.98 2.98
C ASN A 98 16.80 19.02 1.92
N ARG A 99 15.51 18.66 2.02
CA ARG A 99 14.87 17.74 1.07
C ARG A 99 14.71 18.38 -0.30
N ARG A 100 14.27 19.63 -0.35
CA ARG A 100 14.14 20.40 -1.60
C ARG A 100 15.49 20.56 -2.30
N GLY A 101 16.53 20.90 -1.53
CA GLY A 101 17.91 20.98 -2.02
C GLY A 101 18.42 19.64 -2.55
N LEU A 102 18.14 18.54 -1.84
CA LEU A 102 18.50 17.18 -2.27
C LEU A 102 17.86 16.84 -3.63
N ILE A 103 16.55 17.03 -3.79
CA ILE A 103 15.83 16.71 -5.04
C ILE A 103 16.44 17.51 -6.21
N ARG A 104 16.53 18.84 -6.08
CA ARG A 104 17.08 19.71 -7.14
C ARG A 104 18.53 19.34 -7.50
N ARG A 105 19.36 19.04 -6.50
CA ARG A 105 20.77 18.63 -6.73
C ARG A 105 20.85 17.30 -7.47
N LYS A 106 20.06 16.31 -7.06
CA LYS A 106 20.09 14.96 -7.65
C LYS A 106 19.50 14.93 -9.05
N GLU A 107 18.44 15.69 -9.32
CA GLU A 107 17.89 15.85 -10.68
C GLU A 107 18.94 16.45 -11.62
N ARG A 108 19.61 17.54 -11.19
CA ARG A 108 20.69 18.15 -11.98
C ARG A 108 21.84 17.19 -12.25
N LEU A 109 22.26 16.44 -11.23
CA LEU A 109 23.35 15.48 -11.34
C LEU A 109 23.02 14.33 -12.31
N ALA A 110 21.78 13.82 -12.25
CA ALA A 110 21.31 12.76 -13.15
C ALA A 110 21.34 13.20 -14.62
N ILE A 111 20.97 14.45 -14.90
CA ILE A 111 21.01 15.03 -16.25
C ILE A 111 22.46 15.25 -16.71
N GLN A 112 23.33 15.78 -15.84
CA GLN A 112 24.69 16.17 -16.21
C GLN A 112 25.70 15.03 -16.34
N ARG A 113 25.66 14.01 -15.46
CA ARG A 113 26.68 12.95 -15.44
C ARG A 113 26.42 11.79 -16.40
N HIS A 114 25.17 11.63 -16.84
CA HIS A 114 24.72 10.37 -17.42
C HIS A 114 23.74 10.55 -18.60
N GLU A 115 23.53 11.79 -19.07
CA GLU A 115 22.57 12.11 -20.15
C GLU A 115 21.17 11.45 -19.95
N LEU A 116 20.77 11.23 -18.69
CA LEU A 116 19.61 10.40 -18.38
C LEU A 116 18.32 11.08 -18.79
N LYS A 117 17.42 10.30 -19.38
CA LYS A 117 16.11 10.76 -19.82
C LYS A 117 15.01 10.03 -19.07
N TRP A 118 13.97 10.79 -18.72
CA TRP A 118 12.73 10.19 -18.26
C TRP A 118 11.93 9.68 -19.45
N ARG A 119 11.45 8.45 -19.34
CA ARG A 119 10.45 7.85 -20.23
C ARG A 119 9.28 7.32 -19.40
N THR A 120 8.07 7.34 -19.93
CA THR A 120 6.88 6.82 -19.24
C THR A 120 6.25 5.70 -20.07
N ASN A 121 5.79 4.64 -19.41
CA ASN A 121 5.11 3.51 -20.05
C ASN A 121 5.94 2.91 -21.20
N ASP A 122 5.38 2.88 -22.40
CA ASP A 122 5.89 2.32 -23.65
C ASP A 122 6.65 3.34 -24.52
N GLU A 123 7.04 4.49 -23.96
CA GLU A 123 7.89 5.43 -24.67
C GLU A 123 9.25 4.79 -25.06
N GLY A 124 9.46 4.64 -26.37
CA GLY A 124 10.68 4.15 -27.01
C GLY A 124 10.98 2.65 -26.86
N VAL A 125 10.19 1.87 -26.12
CA VAL A 125 10.26 0.40 -26.05
C VAL A 125 8.86 -0.17 -25.77
N SER A 126 8.60 -1.44 -26.09
CA SER A 126 7.31 -2.06 -25.74
C SER A 126 7.06 -2.08 -24.23
N ILE A 127 5.78 -2.09 -23.83
CA ILE A 127 5.43 -2.16 -22.41
C ILE A 127 5.94 -3.47 -21.78
N GLU A 128 5.95 -4.57 -22.54
CA GLU A 128 6.49 -5.84 -22.09
C GLU A 128 7.98 -5.72 -21.73
N ALA A 129 8.79 -5.12 -22.61
CA ALA A 129 10.22 -4.92 -22.36
C ALA A 129 10.45 -3.97 -21.16
N ALA A 130 9.67 -2.90 -21.06
CA ALA A 130 9.75 -1.96 -19.94
C ALA A 130 9.43 -2.62 -18.59
N ILE A 131 8.44 -3.51 -18.56
CA ILE A 131 8.05 -4.25 -17.36
C ILE A 131 9.09 -5.30 -16.97
N GLU A 132 9.66 -6.03 -17.92
CA GLU A 132 10.76 -6.96 -17.62
C GLU A 132 11.97 -6.23 -17.03
N ALA A 133 12.33 -5.07 -17.59
CA ALA A 133 13.40 -4.24 -17.04
C ALA A 133 13.09 -3.80 -15.60
N PHE A 134 11.86 -3.34 -15.34
CA PHE A 134 11.42 -2.99 -13.99
C PHE A 134 11.49 -4.18 -13.01
N MET A 135 10.99 -5.36 -13.39
CA MET A 135 11.03 -6.56 -12.55
C MET A 135 12.47 -6.98 -12.25
N GLY A 136 13.35 -6.92 -13.24
CA GLY A 136 14.78 -7.19 -13.09
C GLY A 136 15.45 -6.24 -12.08
N LEU A 137 15.23 -4.93 -12.21
CA LEU A 137 15.75 -3.91 -11.30
C LEU A 137 15.18 -4.06 -9.88
N HIS A 138 13.90 -4.40 -9.75
CA HIS A 138 13.28 -4.68 -8.45
C HIS A 138 13.93 -5.88 -7.77
N GLY A 139 14.20 -6.95 -8.52
CA GLY A 139 14.90 -8.13 -8.03
C GLY A 139 16.34 -7.84 -7.59
N GLN A 140 17.09 -7.02 -8.35
CA GLN A 140 18.44 -6.60 -7.96
C GLN A 140 18.44 -5.89 -6.61
N ARG A 141 17.51 -4.94 -6.42
CA ARG A 141 17.37 -4.20 -5.16
C ARG A 141 17.09 -5.11 -3.96
N TRP A 142 16.20 -6.10 -4.11
CA TRP A 142 15.90 -7.03 -3.02
C TRP A 142 17.04 -8.00 -2.71
N ARG A 143 17.78 -8.46 -3.72
CA ARG A 143 18.97 -9.29 -3.51
C ARG A 143 20.03 -8.58 -2.67
N LEU A 144 20.23 -7.27 -2.88
CA LEU A 144 21.10 -6.47 -2.01
C LEU A 144 20.63 -6.41 -0.57
N ALA A 145 19.31 -6.46 -0.36
CA ALA A 145 18.70 -6.52 0.97
C ALA A 145 18.65 -7.95 1.55
N GLY A 146 19.28 -8.94 0.90
CA GLY A 146 19.26 -10.34 1.33
C GLY A 146 17.91 -11.04 1.16
N GLN A 147 17.04 -10.53 0.28
CA GLN A 147 15.70 -11.06 0.07
C GLN A 147 15.44 -11.42 -1.39
N ALA A 148 14.57 -12.42 -1.62
CA ALA A 148 14.23 -12.89 -2.96
C ALA A 148 13.42 -11.85 -3.76
N GLY A 149 12.63 -11.01 -3.09
CA GLY A 149 11.69 -10.08 -3.73
C GLY A 149 10.47 -10.78 -4.34
N ASN A 150 9.42 -10.01 -4.62
CA ASN A 150 8.10 -10.56 -4.95
C ASN A 150 8.03 -11.25 -6.33
N PHE A 151 8.88 -10.86 -7.27
CA PHE A 151 8.85 -11.38 -8.65
C PHE A 151 9.48 -12.76 -8.82
N THR A 152 10.04 -13.35 -7.76
CA THR A 152 10.43 -14.77 -7.75
C THR A 152 9.22 -15.70 -7.73
N ASN A 153 8.05 -15.20 -7.30
CA ASN A 153 6.79 -15.91 -7.43
C ASN A 153 6.25 -15.77 -8.87
N ALA A 154 6.24 -16.88 -9.61
CA ALA A 154 5.80 -16.93 -11.00
C ALA A 154 4.33 -16.49 -11.21
N ALA A 155 3.44 -16.80 -10.26
CA ALA A 155 2.05 -16.38 -10.33
C ALA A 155 1.92 -14.86 -10.16
N PHE A 156 2.69 -14.26 -9.25
CA PHE A 156 2.72 -12.81 -9.07
C PHE A 156 3.32 -12.08 -10.25
N ALA A 157 4.41 -12.58 -10.83
CA ALA A 157 5.01 -12.01 -12.03
C ALA A 157 4.03 -12.06 -13.23
N THR A 158 3.35 -13.20 -13.43
CA THR A 158 2.30 -13.33 -14.45
C THR A 158 1.14 -12.35 -14.22
N PHE A 159 0.71 -12.19 -12.97
CA PHE A 159 -0.32 -11.21 -12.61
C PHE A 159 0.11 -9.79 -13.00
N ILE A 160 1.31 -9.34 -12.61
CA ILE A 160 1.76 -7.98 -12.91
C ILE A 160 1.89 -7.75 -14.41
N ARG A 161 2.41 -8.70 -15.20
CA ARG A 161 2.45 -8.59 -16.68
C ARG A 161 1.06 -8.40 -17.28
N ARG A 162 0.09 -9.20 -16.83
CA ARG A 162 -1.29 -9.10 -17.33
C ARG A 162 -1.95 -7.79 -16.89
N PHE A 163 -1.76 -7.41 -15.62
CA PHE A 163 -2.39 -6.24 -15.05
C PHE A 163 -1.85 -4.94 -15.66
N THR A 164 -0.55 -4.85 -15.95
CA THR A 164 0.05 -3.67 -16.60
C THR A 164 -0.46 -3.49 -18.03
N ARG A 165 -0.63 -4.57 -18.79
CA ARG A 165 -1.26 -4.50 -20.13
C ARG A 165 -2.70 -3.98 -20.08
N ILE A 166 -3.47 -4.44 -19.10
CA ILE A 166 -4.87 -3.99 -18.92
C ILE A 166 -4.92 -2.53 -18.49
N THR A 167 -4.11 -2.14 -17.51
CA THR A 167 -4.09 -0.79 -16.96
C THR A 167 -3.50 0.23 -17.94
N LEU A 168 -2.57 -0.18 -18.80
CA LEU A 168 -2.09 0.66 -19.91
C LEU A 168 -3.24 1.01 -20.86
N LYS A 169 -3.99 0.01 -21.34
CA LYS A 169 -5.14 0.22 -22.23
C LYS A 169 -6.23 1.10 -21.62
N ARG A 170 -6.35 1.11 -20.29
CA ARG A 170 -7.31 1.95 -19.55
C ARG A 170 -6.77 3.34 -19.21
N GLY A 171 -5.53 3.65 -19.56
CA GLY A 171 -4.87 4.92 -19.20
C GLY A 171 -4.49 5.01 -17.72
N TRP A 172 -4.59 3.93 -16.95
CA TRP A 172 -4.31 3.88 -15.51
C TRP A 172 -2.84 3.64 -15.21
N LEU A 173 -2.05 3.12 -16.15
CA LEU A 173 -0.65 2.82 -15.89
C LEU A 173 0.24 4.06 -16.01
N ARG A 174 1.11 4.28 -15.02
CA ARG A 174 2.30 5.11 -15.13
C ARG A 174 3.53 4.33 -14.65
N LEU A 175 4.31 3.84 -15.60
CA LEU A 175 5.63 3.26 -15.35
C LEU A 175 6.68 4.32 -15.67
N HIS A 176 7.14 5.07 -14.66
CA HIS A 176 8.18 6.08 -14.83
C HIS A 176 9.55 5.42 -14.85
N ARG A 177 10.34 5.69 -15.89
CA ARG A 177 11.65 5.08 -16.14
C ARG A 177 12.72 6.15 -16.31
N LEU A 178 13.81 6.02 -15.57
CA LEU A 178 15.03 6.80 -15.78
C LEU A 178 15.96 5.96 -16.66
N CYS A 179 16.28 6.46 -17.84
CA CYS A 179 16.95 5.71 -18.89
C CYS A 179 18.26 6.35 -19.34
N ASP A 180 19.25 5.52 -19.66
CA ASP A 180 20.46 5.85 -20.41
C ASP A 180 20.34 5.18 -21.79
N GLY A 181 20.12 5.97 -22.84
CA GLY A 181 19.66 5.46 -24.13
C GLY A 181 18.36 4.65 -23.97
N ASP A 182 18.39 3.37 -24.31
CA ASP A 182 17.27 2.43 -24.14
C ASP A 182 17.37 1.57 -22.87
N ARG A 183 18.49 1.66 -22.13
CA ARG A 183 18.67 0.94 -20.87
C ARG A 183 17.91 1.65 -19.77
N THR A 184 17.01 0.94 -19.10
CA THR A 184 16.34 1.44 -17.89
C THR A 184 17.24 1.24 -16.67
N LEU A 185 17.56 2.32 -15.95
CA LEU A 185 18.38 2.30 -14.74
C LEU A 185 17.54 2.41 -13.46
N ALA A 186 16.37 3.04 -13.54
CA ALA A 186 15.41 3.05 -12.44
C ALA A 186 13.98 3.05 -12.99
N ALA A 187 13.07 2.41 -12.27
CA ALA A 187 11.67 2.35 -12.64
C ALA A 187 10.76 2.40 -11.41
N MET A 188 9.64 3.10 -11.54
CA MET A 188 8.58 3.18 -10.54
C MET A 188 7.24 2.89 -11.19
N LEU A 189 6.57 1.86 -10.70
CA LEU A 189 5.26 1.40 -11.12
C LEU A 189 4.19 2.10 -10.28
N VAL A 190 3.37 2.91 -10.95
CA VAL A 190 2.29 3.70 -10.36
C VAL A 190 0.99 3.40 -11.11
N PHE A 191 -0.12 3.32 -10.38
CA PHE A 191 -1.46 3.18 -10.96
C PHE A 191 -2.29 4.43 -10.66
N HIS A 192 -2.93 5.02 -11.66
CA HIS A 192 -3.84 6.14 -11.53
C HIS A 192 -5.29 5.63 -11.54
N ARG A 193 -6.08 6.06 -10.57
CA ARG A 193 -7.51 5.76 -10.50
C ARG A 193 -8.25 6.91 -9.82
N GLY A 194 -9.33 7.38 -10.45
CA GLY A 194 -10.04 8.58 -9.99
C GLY A 194 -9.07 9.76 -9.87
N ARG A 195 -9.09 10.46 -8.73
CA ARG A 195 -8.15 11.56 -8.42
C ARG A 195 -6.93 11.11 -7.59
N ARG A 196 -6.55 9.83 -7.64
CA ARG A 196 -5.46 9.25 -6.85
C ARG A 196 -4.44 8.51 -7.71
N ALA A 197 -3.16 8.69 -7.39
CA ALA A 197 -2.04 7.89 -7.87
C ALA A 197 -1.59 6.92 -6.77
N TYR A 198 -1.33 5.66 -7.09
CA TYR A 198 -0.93 4.62 -6.15
C TYR A 198 0.49 4.17 -6.47
N TYR A 199 1.45 4.53 -5.62
CA TYR A 199 2.84 4.08 -5.78
C TYR A 199 2.96 2.62 -5.33
N TYR A 200 2.98 1.71 -6.30
CA TYR A 200 2.95 0.27 -6.01
C TYR A 200 4.33 -0.30 -5.69
N GLN A 201 5.27 -0.22 -6.64
CA GLN A 201 6.60 -0.82 -6.49
C GLN A 201 7.65 -0.06 -7.31
N SER A 202 8.91 -0.15 -6.89
CA SER A 202 10.03 0.44 -7.62
C SER A 202 11.25 -0.49 -7.65
N GLY A 203 12.11 -0.28 -8.63
CA GLY A 203 13.38 -0.98 -8.80
C GLY A 203 14.42 -0.03 -9.40
N TRP A 204 15.69 -0.22 -9.06
CA TRP A 204 16.77 0.59 -9.61
C TRP A 204 18.10 -0.15 -9.57
N ASP A 205 19.00 0.27 -10.46
CA ASP A 205 20.32 -0.28 -10.67
C ASP A 205 21.24 0.18 -9.52
N PRO A 206 21.83 -0.77 -8.75
CA PRO A 206 22.76 -0.45 -7.68
C PRO A 206 23.89 0.51 -8.04
N ALA A 207 24.35 0.49 -9.30
CA ALA A 207 25.44 1.34 -9.77
C ALA A 207 25.10 2.84 -9.69
N ILE A 208 23.82 3.20 -9.71
CA ILE A 208 23.37 4.60 -9.61
C ILE A 208 22.81 4.96 -8.23
N ALA A 209 23.08 4.15 -7.20
CA ALA A 209 22.59 4.39 -5.83
C ALA A 209 22.88 5.82 -5.34
N GLU A 210 24.04 6.37 -5.70
CA GLU A 210 24.45 7.73 -5.33
C GLU A 210 23.50 8.82 -5.85
N LEU A 211 22.76 8.57 -6.94
CA LEU A 211 21.76 9.50 -7.49
C LEU A 211 20.45 9.48 -6.69
N SER A 212 20.30 8.58 -5.72
CA SER A 212 19.06 8.37 -4.98
C SER A 212 17.86 8.10 -5.91
N PRO A 213 17.96 7.11 -6.83
CA PRO A 213 16.99 6.89 -7.90
C PRO A 213 15.55 6.74 -7.41
N GLY A 214 15.32 6.09 -6.26
CA GLY A 214 13.98 6.01 -5.67
C GLY A 214 13.36 7.36 -5.32
N SER A 215 14.17 8.32 -4.84
CA SER A 215 13.70 9.69 -4.57
C SER A 215 13.43 10.47 -5.85
N LEU A 216 14.25 10.28 -6.89
CA LEU A 216 14.03 10.88 -8.20
C LEU A 216 12.76 10.36 -8.87
N CYS A 217 12.54 9.04 -8.83
CA CYS A 217 11.31 8.43 -9.33
C CYS A 217 10.07 8.94 -8.57
N LEU A 218 10.14 9.08 -7.25
CA LEU A 218 9.01 9.58 -6.47
C LEU A 218 8.72 11.05 -6.78
N ALA A 219 9.75 11.89 -6.92
CA ALA A 219 9.58 13.27 -7.38
C ALA A 219 8.93 13.33 -8.76
N ARG A 220 9.35 12.47 -9.70
CA ARG A 220 8.75 12.36 -11.03
C ARG A 220 7.29 11.93 -10.99
N ALA A 221 6.95 10.96 -10.14
CA ALA A 221 5.58 10.49 -9.96
C ALA A 221 4.68 11.59 -9.39
N ILE A 222 5.15 12.33 -8.38
CA ILE A 222 4.40 13.47 -7.80
C ILE A 222 4.18 14.57 -8.83
N ARG A 223 5.22 14.94 -9.58
CA ARG A 223 5.11 15.93 -10.65
C ARG A 223 4.06 15.52 -11.69
N THR A 224 4.16 14.28 -12.19
CA THR A 224 3.21 13.77 -13.19
C THR A 224 1.79 13.74 -12.64
N ALA A 225 1.60 13.32 -11.38
CA ALA A 225 0.28 13.28 -10.77
C ALA A 225 -0.34 14.69 -10.61
N ILE A 226 0.47 15.71 -10.31
CA ILE A 226 0.04 17.12 -10.28
C ILE A 226 -0.32 17.61 -11.68
N ASP A 227 0.54 17.35 -12.68
CA ASP A 227 0.31 17.75 -14.07
C ASP A 227 -0.99 17.12 -14.62
N GLU A 228 -1.31 15.90 -14.18
CA GLU A 228 -2.57 15.19 -14.48
C GLU A 228 -3.75 15.55 -13.56
N ARG A 229 -3.61 16.59 -12.73
CA ARG A 229 -4.65 17.13 -11.83
C ARG A 229 -5.21 16.12 -10.83
N LEU A 230 -4.41 15.16 -10.39
CA LEU A 230 -4.74 14.28 -9.28
C LEU A 230 -4.64 15.04 -7.96
N SER A 231 -5.37 14.58 -6.94
CA SER A 231 -5.39 15.22 -5.61
C SER A 231 -4.50 14.52 -4.58
N VAL A 232 -4.17 13.24 -4.80
CA VAL A 232 -3.41 12.45 -3.83
C VAL A 232 -2.45 11.50 -4.55
N LEU A 233 -1.23 11.39 -4.05
CA LEU A 233 -0.36 10.25 -4.30
C LEU A 233 -0.28 9.39 -3.03
N ASP A 234 -0.84 8.20 -3.09
CA ASP A 234 -0.87 7.19 -2.03
C ASP A 234 0.45 6.39 -2.05
N LEU A 235 1.18 6.41 -0.93
CA LEU A 235 2.45 5.69 -0.78
C LEU A 235 2.24 4.23 -0.33
N LEU A 236 0.97 3.81 -0.24
CA LEU A 236 0.51 2.51 0.23
C LEU A 236 0.96 2.20 1.66
N ARG A 237 0.59 1.01 2.12
CA ARG A 237 0.84 0.57 3.51
C ARG A 237 2.33 0.56 3.83
N GLY A 238 2.63 0.81 5.10
CA GLY A 238 3.97 0.70 5.64
C GLY A 238 4.48 2.03 6.18
N ASP A 239 5.24 1.95 7.27
CA ASP A 239 5.85 3.08 7.95
C ASP A 239 7.37 3.14 7.66
N GLU A 240 7.75 2.83 6.43
CA GLU A 240 9.15 2.94 6.03
C GLU A 240 9.64 4.39 6.23
N PRO A 241 10.78 4.60 6.89
CA PRO A 241 11.23 5.94 7.28
C PRO A 241 11.27 6.96 6.14
N TYR A 242 11.55 6.50 4.91
CA TYR A 242 11.59 7.40 3.76
C TYR A 242 10.24 8.03 3.46
N LYS A 243 9.11 7.32 3.64
CA LYS A 243 7.76 7.82 3.31
C LYS A 243 7.40 9.05 4.13
N ARG A 244 7.83 9.10 5.39
CA ARG A 244 7.62 10.25 6.30
C ARG A 244 8.24 11.55 5.79
N HIS A 245 9.25 11.47 4.92
CA HIS A 245 9.86 12.66 4.32
C HIS A 245 9.09 13.23 3.12
N TRP A 246 8.10 12.49 2.60
CA TRP A 246 7.30 12.86 1.44
C TRP A 246 5.83 13.07 1.81
N ALA A 247 5.33 12.27 2.75
CA ALA A 247 3.94 12.30 3.17
C ALA A 247 3.58 13.65 3.79
N THR A 248 2.42 14.17 3.40
CA THR A 248 1.79 15.36 3.99
C THR A 248 0.65 14.98 4.92
N GLY A 249 0.24 13.71 4.92
CA GLY A 249 -0.82 13.17 5.74
C GLY A 249 -0.73 11.64 5.81
N CYS A 250 -1.61 11.05 6.62
CA CYS A 250 -1.66 9.62 6.83
C CYS A 250 -3.11 9.18 7.00
N ASP A 251 -3.54 8.22 6.19
CA ASP A 251 -4.77 7.47 6.41
C ASP A 251 -4.48 6.27 7.33
N GLU A 252 -5.53 5.69 7.90
CA GLU A 252 -5.43 4.43 8.64
C GLU A 252 -6.40 3.39 8.08
N THR A 253 -5.97 2.13 8.08
CA THR A 253 -6.86 0.97 7.98
C THR A 253 -6.83 0.14 9.23
N LEU A 254 -7.88 -0.66 9.43
CA LEU A 254 -8.01 -1.58 10.55
C LEU A 254 -8.58 -2.92 10.10
N THR A 255 -8.39 -3.95 10.92
CA THR A 255 -9.14 -5.19 10.81
C THR A 255 -10.14 -5.26 11.96
N ALA A 256 -11.42 -5.47 11.64
CA ALA A 256 -12.47 -5.71 12.62
C ALA A 256 -12.84 -7.21 12.64
N LEU A 257 -12.90 -7.78 13.84
CA LEU A 257 -13.48 -9.10 14.08
C LEU A 257 -14.82 -8.91 14.78
N GLU A 258 -15.90 -9.26 14.10
CA GLU A 258 -17.25 -9.18 14.65
C GLU A 258 -17.71 -10.57 15.09
N ALA A 259 -18.25 -10.66 16.31
CA ALA A 259 -18.82 -11.88 16.85
C ALA A 259 -20.21 -12.16 16.29
N ILE A 260 -20.44 -13.43 15.95
CA ILE A 260 -21.75 -13.93 15.52
C ILE A 260 -22.29 -14.87 16.60
N GLY A 261 -23.43 -14.49 17.19
CA GLY A 261 -24.05 -15.24 18.28
C GLY A 261 -23.18 -15.40 19.53
N MET A 262 -23.61 -16.28 20.45
CA MET A 262 -22.92 -16.48 21.73
C MET A 262 -21.55 -17.15 21.60
N ARG A 263 -21.40 -18.08 20.64
CA ARG A 263 -20.13 -18.77 20.38
C ARG A 263 -19.06 -17.79 19.89
N GLY A 264 -19.45 -16.89 18.98
CA GLY A 264 -18.62 -15.78 18.53
C GLY A 264 -18.14 -14.89 19.67
N ARG A 265 -19.07 -14.47 20.54
CA ARG A 265 -18.73 -13.60 21.69
C ARG A 265 -17.73 -14.25 22.62
N ALA A 266 -17.96 -15.51 23.02
CA ALA A 266 -17.03 -16.25 23.86
C ALA A 266 -15.63 -16.35 23.21
N ARG A 267 -15.57 -16.67 21.92
CA ARG A 267 -14.32 -16.75 21.15
C ARG A 267 -13.61 -15.39 21.07
N LEU A 268 -14.38 -14.31 20.89
CA LEU A 268 -13.85 -12.95 20.86
C LEU A 268 -13.32 -12.51 22.22
N THR A 269 -13.99 -12.85 23.32
CA THR A 269 -13.50 -12.59 24.68
C THR A 269 -12.14 -13.27 24.93
N VAL A 270 -12.01 -14.54 24.53
CA VAL A 270 -10.74 -15.28 24.60
C VAL A 270 -9.66 -14.60 23.76
N PHE A 271 -9.98 -14.19 22.53
CA PHE A 271 -9.04 -13.45 21.68
C PHE A 271 -8.63 -12.11 22.29
N SER A 272 -9.58 -11.35 22.83
CA SER A 272 -9.34 -10.05 23.49
C SER A 272 -8.51 -10.20 24.76
N ALA A 273 -8.72 -11.27 25.54
CA ALA A 273 -7.88 -11.60 26.70
C ALA A 273 -6.45 -11.95 26.26
N LYS A 274 -6.30 -12.79 25.23
CA LYS A 274 -5.00 -13.15 24.65
C LYS A 274 -4.23 -11.92 24.14
N GLU A 275 -4.88 -11.00 23.43
CA GLU A 275 -4.25 -9.77 22.93
C GLU A 275 -3.88 -8.79 24.06
N ARG A 276 -4.68 -8.72 25.13
CA ARG A 276 -4.33 -7.94 26.34
C ARG A 276 -3.12 -8.53 27.04
N PHE A 277 -3.09 -9.85 27.23
CA PHE A 277 -1.96 -10.55 27.82
C PHE A 277 -0.69 -10.35 26.99
N LYS A 278 -0.76 -10.55 25.66
CA LYS A 278 0.35 -10.29 24.74
C LYS A 278 0.88 -8.87 24.88
N ARG A 279 0.01 -7.86 24.86
CA ARG A 279 0.42 -6.44 25.01
C ARG A 279 1.06 -6.17 26.38
N GLY A 280 0.54 -6.74 27.45
CA GLY A 280 1.14 -6.65 28.78
C GLY A 280 2.52 -7.28 28.83
N LEU A 281 2.66 -8.48 28.26
CA LEU A 281 3.93 -9.20 28.18
C LEU A 281 4.98 -8.42 27.37
N CYS A 282 4.63 -7.90 26.19
CA CYS A 282 5.57 -7.10 25.39
C CYS A 282 6.00 -5.81 26.11
N ARG A 283 5.11 -5.18 26.88
CA ARG A 283 5.47 -4.00 27.70
C ARG A 283 6.46 -4.32 28.82
N VAL A 284 6.33 -5.49 29.44
CA VAL A 284 7.14 -5.87 30.61
C VAL A 284 8.45 -6.56 30.21
N ALA A 285 8.42 -7.39 29.17
CA ALA A 285 9.49 -8.30 28.80
C ALA A 285 10.07 -8.05 27.39
N GLY A 286 9.66 -6.97 26.72
CA GLY A 286 10.09 -6.60 25.38
C GLY A 286 9.32 -7.29 24.26
N ASP A 287 9.39 -6.74 23.04
CA ASP A 287 8.55 -7.15 21.91
C ASP A 287 8.73 -8.62 21.49
N ASP A 288 9.91 -9.19 21.72
CA ASP A 288 10.24 -10.58 21.40
C ASP A 288 9.69 -11.61 22.40
N ALA A 289 9.25 -11.18 23.60
CA ALA A 289 8.80 -12.07 24.66
C ALA A 289 7.59 -12.90 24.24
N TRP A 290 6.66 -12.31 23.48
CA TRP A 290 5.52 -13.04 22.95
C TRP A 290 5.91 -14.11 21.94
N SER A 291 6.90 -13.82 21.08
CA SER A 291 7.39 -14.75 20.07
C SER A 291 8.01 -16.00 20.71
N ARG A 292 8.78 -15.79 21.78
CA ARG A 292 9.40 -16.86 22.60
C ARG A 292 8.36 -17.66 23.38
N LEU A 293 7.33 -17.03 23.93
CA LEU A 293 6.29 -17.73 24.68
C LEU A 293 5.36 -18.50 23.75
N ARG A 294 5.07 -17.95 22.56
CA ARG A 294 4.24 -18.59 21.54
C ARG A 294 4.87 -19.86 20.97
N SER A 295 6.20 -19.96 20.87
CA SER A 295 6.84 -21.19 20.39
C SER A 295 6.70 -22.37 21.37
N TRP A 296 6.33 -22.11 22.62
CA TRP A 296 6.09 -23.11 23.66
C TRP A 296 4.60 -23.47 23.84
N MET A 297 3.69 -22.76 23.16
CA MET A 297 2.25 -23.04 23.23
C MET A 297 1.81 -23.90 22.04
N PRO A 298 1.00 -24.96 22.27
CA PRO A 298 0.41 -25.71 21.17
C PRO A 298 -0.44 -24.80 20.27
N THR A 299 -0.31 -24.96 18.95
CA THR A 299 -1.07 -24.21 17.95
C THR A 299 -2.51 -24.70 17.90
N TRP A 300 -3.45 -23.90 18.43
CA TRP A 300 -4.89 -24.04 18.19
C TRP A 300 -5.31 -23.25 16.93
#